data_AF-A0A2M7GPL0-F1
#
_entry.id   AF-A0A2M7GPL0-F1
#
_cell.length_a   1.000
_cell.length_b   1.000
_cell.length_c   1.000
_cell.angle_alpha   90.00
_cell.angle_beta   90.00
_cell.angle_gamma   90.00
#
_symmetry.space_group_name_H-M   'P 1'
#
loop_
_entity.id
_entity.type
_entity.pdbx_description
1 polymer ?
#
loop_
_entity_poly.entity_id
_entity_poly.type
_entity_poly.pdbx_seq_one_letter_code
_entity_poly.pdbx_strand_id
1 'polypeptide(L)'
;MAGFGKRGLDQNAGALRRGEVRKPGDTTGLRNAVPPRIQTGGTLRWSTAIKLDRANCRQIPNIPGVYALVAGIHDEDVVYIAGAKNLQDEFLDEVRTQSELDIPRANAFCYAVANSPYEQADKEIQIFRRRFGKKPRLNSGF
;
A
#
# COMPACT_ATOMS: atom_id res chain seq x y z
N MET A 1 -7.05 63.77 14.35
CA MET A 1 -6.97 62.29 14.45
C MET A 1 -6.89 61.71 13.04
N ALA A 2 -6.16 60.59 12.90
CA ALA A 2 -5.67 59.88 11.70
C ALA A 2 -6.65 59.78 10.50
N GLY A 3 -6.23 59.64 9.23
CA GLY A 3 -4.96 59.21 8.63
C GLY A 3 -5.23 58.08 7.62
N PHE A 4 -5.07 58.35 6.31
CA PHE A 4 -5.22 57.38 5.21
C PHE A 4 -4.09 56.34 5.17
N GLY A 5 -4.40 55.09 4.81
CA GLY A 5 -3.42 54.06 4.46
C GLY A 5 -4.00 52.95 3.57
N LYS A 6 -3.67 52.98 2.26
CA LYS A 6 -3.74 51.84 1.33
C LYS A 6 -2.47 50.98 1.48
N ARG A 7 -2.62 49.65 1.36
CA ARG A 7 -1.66 48.55 1.02
C ARG A 7 -2.06 47.33 1.85
N GLY A 8 -2.22 46.10 1.35
CA GLY A 8 -2.00 45.47 0.05
C GLY A 8 -2.23 43.95 0.25
N LEU A 9 -1.90 43.17 -0.79
CA LEU A 9 -1.82 41.70 -0.82
C LEU A 9 -3.11 40.95 -1.18
N ASP A 10 -3.33 40.99 -2.49
CA ASP A 10 -3.64 39.85 -3.36
C ASP A 10 -2.88 38.55 -2.99
N GLN A 11 -3.33 37.43 -3.56
CA GLN A 11 -2.72 36.09 -3.57
C GLN A 11 -3.10 35.10 -2.44
N ASN A 12 -4.34 34.64 -2.45
CA ASN A 12 -4.61 33.23 -2.12
C ASN A 12 -4.55 32.41 -3.41
N ALA A 13 -3.35 32.34 -3.99
CA ALA A 13 -2.96 31.23 -4.86
C ALA A 13 -2.77 29.99 -3.98
N GLY A 14 -3.89 29.46 -3.48
CA GLY A 14 -3.95 28.18 -2.79
C GLY A 14 -3.61 27.09 -3.81
N ALA A 15 -2.31 26.83 -3.91
CA ALA A 15 -1.66 25.81 -4.72
C ALA A 15 -2.59 24.68 -5.14
N LEU A 16 -3.02 24.73 -6.41
CA LEU A 16 -3.19 23.54 -7.23
C LEU A 16 -1.94 22.70 -7.03
N ARG A 17 -1.99 21.74 -6.10
CA ARG A 17 -1.02 20.66 -6.03
C ARG A 17 -1.16 19.94 -7.37
N ARG A 18 -0.24 20.30 -8.27
CA ARG A 18 -0.01 19.62 -9.53
C ARG A 18 -0.10 18.14 -9.21
N GLY A 19 -1.01 17.45 -9.89
CA GLY A 19 -0.97 16.01 -9.97
C GLY A 19 0.42 15.66 -10.49
N GLU A 20 1.31 15.29 -9.57
CA GLU A 20 2.50 14.55 -9.93
C GLU A 20 1.97 13.32 -10.65
N VAL A 21 2.27 13.26 -11.95
CA VAL A 21 2.04 12.08 -12.76
C VAL A 21 2.95 11.01 -12.17
N ARG A 22 2.43 10.30 -11.16
CA ARG A 22 3.11 9.21 -10.47
C ARG A 22 3.37 8.13 -11.50
N LYS A 23 4.63 7.97 -11.90
CA LYS A 23 5.03 6.86 -12.77
C LYS A 23 4.90 5.57 -11.96
N PRO A 24 4.17 4.57 -12.44
CA PRO A 24 4.25 3.23 -11.88
C PRO A 24 5.72 2.78 -11.93
N GLY A 25 6.32 2.46 -10.78
CA GLY A 25 7.72 2.02 -10.70
C GLY A 25 8.72 3.00 -10.10
N ASP A 26 8.32 4.18 -9.62
CA ASP A 26 9.23 5.04 -8.84
C ASP A 26 9.50 4.40 -7.46
N THR A 27 10.70 3.84 -7.32
CA THR A 27 11.17 3.15 -6.11
C THR A 27 12.03 4.04 -5.21
N THR A 28 12.26 5.30 -5.60
CA THR A 28 13.17 6.23 -4.92
C THR A 28 12.71 6.51 -3.48
N GLY A 29 11.41 6.39 -3.21
CA GLY A 29 10.85 6.48 -1.86
C GLY A 29 11.03 5.22 -1.01
N LEU A 30 11.13 4.01 -1.57
CA LEU A 30 11.00 2.77 -0.80
C LEU A 30 12.19 2.46 0.13
N ARG A 31 13.39 2.98 -0.16
CA ARG A 31 14.60 2.69 0.63
C ARG A 31 14.60 3.34 2.02
N ASN A 32 13.91 4.48 2.18
CA ASN A 32 13.82 5.25 3.43
C ASN A 32 12.38 5.65 3.79
N ALA A 33 11.39 5.30 2.97
CA ALA A 33 10.00 5.52 3.32
C ALA A 33 9.71 4.70 4.58
N VAL A 34 9.16 5.37 5.59
CA VAL A 34 8.35 4.69 6.58
C VAL A 34 7.40 3.84 5.76
N PRO A 35 7.45 2.50 5.91
CA PRO A 35 6.51 1.61 5.29
C PRO A 35 5.11 2.21 5.29
N PRO A 36 4.33 2.11 4.20
CA PRO A 36 2.89 2.27 4.33
C PRO A 36 2.48 1.39 5.51
N ARG A 37 2.17 2.01 6.66
CA ARG A 37 1.36 1.37 7.67
C ARG A 37 0.05 1.24 6.96
N ILE A 38 -0.18 0.09 6.33
CA ILE A 38 -1.46 -0.23 5.73
C ILE A 38 -2.46 -0.10 6.88
N GLN A 39 -3.05 1.07 7.00
CA GLN A 39 -4.13 1.31 7.92
C GLN A 39 -5.35 0.94 7.11
N THR A 40 -5.53 -0.36 6.85
CA THR A 40 -6.81 -0.82 6.33
C THR A 40 -7.94 -0.38 7.24
N GLY A 41 -7.68 0.01 8.49
CA GLY A 41 -8.67 0.43 9.48
C GLY A 41 -9.15 -0.74 10.32
N GLY A 42 -8.60 -1.94 10.09
CA GLY A 42 -8.87 -3.15 10.84
C GLY A 42 -8.05 -3.26 12.13
N THR A 43 -8.25 -4.38 12.84
CA THR A 43 -7.59 -4.70 14.11
C THR A 43 -6.18 -5.29 13.94
N LEU A 44 -5.75 -5.52 12.69
CA LEU A 44 -4.48 -6.17 12.41
C LEU A 44 -3.28 -5.26 12.65
N ARG A 45 -2.25 -5.85 13.25
CA ARG A 45 -0.92 -5.24 13.31
C ARG A 45 -0.14 -5.63 12.06
N TRP A 46 -0.22 -4.77 11.05
CA TRP A 46 0.55 -4.92 9.83
C TRP A 46 2.04 -4.74 10.05
N SER A 47 2.83 -5.53 9.33
CA SER A 47 4.26 -5.41 9.22
C SER A 47 4.65 -4.13 8.50
N THR A 48 5.95 -3.86 8.54
CA THR A 48 6.57 -2.96 7.57
C THR A 48 6.45 -3.52 6.15
N ALA A 49 6.55 -2.64 5.16
CA ALA A 49 6.53 -2.96 3.75
C ALA A 49 7.90 -3.50 3.38
N ILE A 50 7.90 -4.70 2.83
CA ILE A 50 9.09 -5.45 2.48
C ILE A 50 9.13 -5.51 0.97
N LYS A 51 10.23 -5.03 0.37
CA LYS A 51 10.39 -5.09 -1.08
C LYS A 51 10.24 -6.53 -1.57
N LEU A 52 9.46 -6.74 -2.63
CA LEU A 52 9.27 -8.02 -3.31
C LEU A 52 10.57 -8.42 -4.02
N ASP A 53 11.46 -9.03 -3.24
CA ASP A 53 12.77 -9.49 -3.65
C ASP A 53 13.06 -10.77 -2.88
N ARG A 54 13.55 -11.80 -3.58
CA ARG A 54 13.86 -13.11 -2.98
C ARG A 54 14.83 -12.99 -1.81
N ALA A 55 15.72 -12.00 -1.82
CA ALA A 55 16.66 -11.73 -0.72
C ALA A 55 15.95 -11.41 0.62
N ASN A 56 14.73 -10.88 0.57
CA ASN A 56 13.98 -10.47 1.77
C ASN A 56 13.11 -11.59 2.36
N CYS A 57 13.07 -12.77 1.76
CA CYS A 57 12.23 -13.89 2.23
C CYS A 57 12.47 -14.26 3.71
N ARG A 58 13.69 -14.08 4.22
CA ARG A 58 14.05 -14.32 5.63
C ARG A 58 13.35 -13.39 6.63
N GLN A 59 12.80 -12.26 6.17
CA GLN A 59 12.04 -11.31 6.99
C GLN A 59 10.56 -11.71 7.14
N ILE A 60 10.11 -12.70 6.36
CA ILE A 60 8.73 -13.16 6.32
C ILE A 60 8.60 -14.43 7.18
N PRO A 61 7.67 -14.48 8.13
CA PRO A 61 7.51 -15.64 9.00
C PRO A 61 6.81 -16.78 8.26
N ASN A 62 7.19 -18.01 8.57
CA ASN A 62 6.55 -19.22 8.07
C ASN A 62 5.34 -19.59 8.96
N ILE A 63 4.29 -18.77 8.89
CA ILE A 63 3.04 -18.92 9.64
C ILE A 63 1.84 -18.41 8.82
N PRO A 64 0.61 -18.79 9.18
CA PRO A 64 -0.59 -18.24 8.57
C PRO A 64 -0.77 -16.74 8.82
N GLY A 65 -1.34 -16.04 7.86
CA GLY A 65 -1.66 -14.62 8.01
C GLY A 65 -2.31 -14.00 6.79
N VAL A 66 -2.56 -12.71 6.87
CA VAL A 66 -3.04 -11.89 5.76
C VAL A 66 -1.85 -11.16 5.17
N TYR A 67 -1.80 -11.05 3.84
CA TYR A 67 -0.84 -10.19 3.17
C TYR A 67 -1.52 -9.18 2.26
N ALA A 68 -0.79 -8.13 1.95
CA ALA A 68 -1.17 -7.11 1.01
C ALA A 68 0.01 -6.77 0.09
N LEU A 69 -0.29 -6.63 -1.20
CA LEU A 69 0.67 -6.18 -2.20
C LEU A 69 0.43 -4.71 -2.48
N VAL A 70 1.52 -3.95 -2.49
CA VAL A 70 1.50 -2.50 -2.66
C VAL A 70 2.32 -2.12 -3.87
N ALA A 71 1.83 -1.18 -4.67
CA ALA A 71 2.53 -0.64 -5.84
C ALA A 71 3.33 0.64 -5.52
N GLY A 72 3.08 1.24 -4.36
CA GLY A 72 3.65 2.51 -3.93
C GLY A 72 3.79 2.59 -2.41
N ILE A 73 3.79 3.81 -1.90
CA ILE A 73 4.05 4.10 -0.47
C ILE A 73 2.79 4.50 0.29
N HIS A 74 1.63 4.60 -0.39
CA HIS A 74 0.38 5.02 0.22
C HIS A 74 -0.59 3.85 0.37
N ASP A 75 -1.50 3.95 1.34
CA ASP A 75 -2.54 2.93 1.58
C ASP A 75 -3.42 2.72 0.33
N GLU A 76 -3.68 3.76 -0.44
CA GLU A 76 -4.45 3.69 -1.70
C GLU A 76 -3.76 2.91 -2.82
N ASP A 77 -2.44 2.70 -2.71
CA ASP A 77 -1.60 1.96 -3.65
C ASP A 77 -1.62 0.45 -3.39
N VAL A 78 -2.42 -0.02 -2.42
CA VAL A 78 -2.67 -1.45 -2.22
C VAL A 78 -3.42 -1.99 -3.42
N VAL A 79 -2.78 -2.92 -4.13
CA VAL A 79 -3.32 -3.53 -5.34
C VAL A 79 -3.95 -4.88 -5.05
N TYR A 80 -3.55 -5.55 -3.96
CA TYR A 80 -4.06 -6.87 -3.60
C TYR A 80 -4.03 -7.08 -2.09
N ILE A 81 -5.01 -7.82 -1.57
CA ILE A 81 -5.09 -8.32 -0.19
C ILE A 81 -5.57 -9.77 -0.25
N ALA A 82 -4.88 -10.68 0.45
CA ALA A 82 -5.27 -12.08 0.51
C ALA A 82 -4.84 -12.76 1.81
N GLY A 83 -5.47 -13.90 2.08
CA GLY A 83 -5.12 -14.79 3.19
C GLY A 83 -4.13 -15.87 2.72
N ALA A 84 -3.15 -16.15 3.56
CA ALA A 84 -2.10 -17.14 3.34
C ALA A 84 -2.14 -18.19 4.46
N LYS A 85 -2.01 -19.47 4.10
CA LYS A 85 -1.67 -20.53 5.07
C LYS A 85 -0.21 -20.45 5.51
N ASN A 86 0.65 -19.94 4.63
CA ASN A 86 2.05 -19.68 4.90
C ASN A 86 2.46 -18.39 4.19
N LEU A 87 2.76 -17.35 4.96
CA LEU A 87 3.16 -16.05 4.43
C LEU A 87 4.47 -16.12 3.64
N GLN A 88 5.40 -16.98 4.02
CA GLN A 88 6.71 -17.08 3.36
C GLN A 88 6.60 -17.73 1.98
N ASP A 89 5.76 -18.76 1.84
CA ASP A 89 5.51 -19.41 0.55
C ASP A 89 4.83 -18.43 -0.42
N GLU A 90 3.79 -17.73 0.04
CA GLU A 90 3.08 -16.72 -0.76
C GLU A 90 3.99 -15.56 -1.15
N PHE A 91 4.90 -15.11 -0.27
CA PHE A 91 5.88 -14.09 -0.62
C PHE A 91 6.78 -14.54 -1.79
N LEU A 92 7.27 -15.78 -1.74
CA LEU A 92 8.10 -16.32 -2.81
C LEU A 92 7.32 -16.51 -4.12
N ASP A 93 6.06 -16.91 -4.01
CA ASP A 93 5.17 -17.05 -5.15
C ASP A 93 4.88 -15.71 -5.83
N GLU A 94 4.65 -14.66 -5.04
CA GLU A 94 4.46 -13.31 -5.53
C GLU A 94 5.74 -12.72 -6.12
N VAL A 95 6.91 -12.97 -5.53
CA VAL A 95 8.19 -12.59 -6.14
C VAL A 95 8.34 -13.22 -7.53
N ARG A 96 8.02 -14.52 -7.67
CA ARG A 96 8.04 -15.22 -8.96
C ARG A 96 7.04 -14.60 -9.93
N THR A 97 5.78 -14.49 -9.51
CA THR A 97 4.68 -13.95 -10.32
C THR A 97 4.96 -12.54 -10.81
N GLN A 98 5.38 -11.62 -9.94
CA GLN A 98 5.70 -10.25 -10.34
C GLN A 98 6.92 -10.17 -11.28
N SER A 99 7.88 -11.11 -11.17
CA SER A 99 9.05 -11.16 -12.06
C SER A 99 8.74 -11.66 -13.47
N GLU A 100 7.66 -12.43 -13.63
CA GLU A 100 7.19 -12.94 -14.93
C GLU A 100 6.33 -11.92 -15.69
N LEU A 101 5.91 -10.83 -15.04
CA LEU A 101 5.10 -9.78 -15.66
C LEU A 101 6.00 -8.76 -16.38
N ASP A 102 5.63 -8.40 -17.62
CA ASP A 102 6.26 -7.30 -18.37
C ASP A 102 6.22 -5.96 -17.59
N ILE A 103 5.13 -5.76 -16.83
CA ILE A 103 4.95 -4.60 -15.96
C ILE A 103 4.51 -5.09 -14.57
N PRO A 104 5.42 -5.13 -13.58
CA PRO A 104 5.10 -5.51 -12.21
C PRO A 104 3.97 -4.66 -11.64
N ARG A 105 2.99 -5.34 -11.05
CA ARG A 105 1.79 -4.69 -10.51
C ARG A 105 1.95 -4.27 -9.06
N ALA A 106 2.94 -4.83 -8.37
CA ALA A 106 3.33 -4.54 -7.00
C ALA A 106 4.87 -4.51 -6.87
N ASN A 107 5.37 -3.77 -5.88
CA ASN A 107 6.79 -3.68 -5.55
C ASN A 107 7.10 -4.03 -4.08
N ALA A 108 6.07 -4.07 -3.23
CA ALA A 108 6.22 -4.36 -1.82
C ALA A 108 5.13 -5.30 -1.31
N PHE A 109 5.48 -5.99 -0.24
CA PHE A 109 4.67 -6.97 0.47
C PHE A 109 4.56 -6.55 1.94
N CYS A 110 3.34 -6.50 2.45
CA CYS A 110 3.05 -6.30 3.86
C CYS A 110 2.26 -7.50 4.37
N TYR A 111 2.43 -7.87 5.64
CA TYR A 111 1.68 -8.97 6.23
C TYR A 111 1.19 -8.66 7.64
N ALA A 112 0.19 -9.42 8.09
CA ALA A 112 -0.25 -9.46 9.46
C ALA A 112 -0.54 -10.91 9.83
N VAL A 113 -0.05 -11.35 11.00
CA VAL A 113 -0.29 -12.71 11.49
C VAL A 113 -1.76 -12.86 11.89
N ALA A 114 -2.41 -13.93 11.43
CA ALA A 114 -3.81 -14.20 11.72
C ALA A 114 -4.09 -15.71 11.69
N ASN A 115 -4.85 -16.20 12.69
CA ASN A 115 -5.22 -17.61 12.78
C ASN A 115 -6.28 -18.02 11.74
N SER A 116 -7.13 -17.07 11.33
CA SER A 116 -8.17 -17.25 10.29
C SER A 116 -7.86 -16.34 9.09
N PRO A 117 -6.81 -16.64 8.29
CA PRO A 117 -6.26 -15.71 7.32
C PRO A 117 -7.26 -15.31 6.23
N TYR A 118 -8.10 -16.23 5.75
CA TYR A 118 -9.06 -15.95 4.67
C TYR A 118 -10.22 -15.07 5.11
N GLU A 119 -10.87 -15.41 6.23
CA GLU A 119 -11.95 -14.59 6.80
C GLU A 119 -11.44 -13.19 7.17
N GLN A 120 -10.22 -13.11 7.69
CA GLN A 120 -9.61 -11.84 8.00
C GLN A 120 -9.29 -11.03 6.74
N ALA A 121 -8.75 -11.65 5.69
CA ALA A 121 -8.51 -10.99 4.41
C ALA A 121 -9.80 -10.40 3.82
N ASP A 122 -10.91 -11.14 3.87
CA ASP A 122 -12.22 -10.64 3.44
C ASP A 122 -12.65 -9.41 4.23
N LYS A 123 -12.47 -9.41 5.55
CA LYS A 123 -12.73 -8.23 6.39
C LYS A 123 -11.87 -7.06 5.95
N GLU A 124 -10.57 -7.25 5.76
CA GLU A 124 -9.66 -6.17 5.34
C GLU A 124 -10.01 -5.61 3.95
N ILE A 125 -10.42 -6.47 3.00
CA ILE A 125 -10.91 -6.03 1.68
C ILE A 125 -12.16 -5.15 1.82
N GLN A 126 -13.09 -5.50 2.71
CA GLN A 126 -14.29 -4.69 2.95
C GLN A 126 -13.95 -3.34 3.59
N ILE A 127 -13.01 -3.31 4.55
CA ILE A 127 -12.63 -2.04 5.18
C ILE A 127 -11.89 -1.16 4.17
N PHE A 128 -10.99 -1.73 3.36
CA PHE A 128 -10.35 -1.03 2.24
C PHE A 128 -11.40 -0.42 1.29
N ARG A 129 -12.41 -1.20 0.89
CA ARG A 129 -13.50 -0.74 0.04
C ARG A 129 -14.29 0.42 0.67
N ARG A 130 -14.60 0.34 1.97
CA ARG A 130 -15.29 1.43 2.68
C ARG A 130 -14.46 2.71 2.73
N ARG A 131 -13.13 2.58 2.86
CA ARG A 131 -12.22 3.73 2.98
C ARG A 131 -11.97 4.43 1.64
N PHE A 132 -11.76 3.67 0.57
CA PHE A 132 -11.35 4.20 -0.74
C PHE A 132 -12.44 4.15 -1.81
N GLY A 133 -13.64 3.65 -1.47
CA GLY A 133 -14.77 3.50 -2.39
C GLY A 133 -14.61 2.37 -3.42
N LYS A 134 -13.48 1.66 -3.43
CA LYS A 134 -13.14 0.63 -4.42
C LYS A 134 -12.42 -0.55 -3.76
N LYS A 135 -12.54 -1.75 -4.33
CA LYS A 135 -11.70 -2.90 -3.95
C LYS A 135 -10.25 -2.68 -4.46
N PRO A 136 -9.25 -3.35 -3.86
CA PRO A 136 -7.92 -3.41 -4.46
C PRO A 136 -8.02 -3.96 -5.89
N ARG A 137 -7.19 -3.42 -6.79
CA ARG A 137 -7.27 -3.66 -8.24
C ARG A 137 -7.26 -5.14 -8.64
N LEU A 138 -6.51 -5.97 -7.93
CA LEU A 138 -6.39 -7.41 -8.21
C LEU A 138 -7.44 -8.24 -7.46
N ASN A 139 -8.17 -7.66 -6.51
CA ASN A 139 -9.30 -8.30 -5.81
C ASN A 139 -10.67 -7.96 -6.44
N SER A 140 -10.76 -7.05 -7.40
CA SER A 140 -12.04 -6.61 -7.92
C SER A 140 -12.76 -7.64 -8.80
N GLY A 141 -12.08 -8.73 -9.21
CA GLY A 141 -12.52 -9.49 -10.39
C GLY A 141 -12.49 -8.57 -11.62
N PHE A 142 -12.37 -9.13 -12.81
CA PHE A 142 -12.70 -8.38 -14.01
C PHE A 142 -14.21 -8.40 -14.20
#